data_AF-A0A8T5LNN1-F1
#
_entry.id   AF-A0A8T5LNN1-F1
#
_cell.length_a   1.000
_cell.length_b   1.000
_cell.length_c   1.000
_cell.angle_alpha   90.00
_cell.angle_beta   90.00
_cell.angle_gamma   90.00
#
_symmetry.space_group_name_H-M   'P 1'
#
loop_
_entity.id
_entity.type
_entity.pdbx_description
1 polymer ?
#
loop_
_entity_poly.entity_id
_entity_poly.type
_entity_poly.pdbx_seq_one_letter_code
_entity_poly.pdbx_strand_id
1 'polypeptide(L)'
;MNKHGVVDLAIIVLVVVCLVFLGWLVNLGTRECSGNNDCSNAQYCGADFSCHDIPIIEKEVKTTQVSLVGPAFILGIAAVVVAVILRWDKISAGFKKKGGKKPEVYYEGVDQIKTNF
;
A
#
# COMPACT_ATOMS: atom_id res chain seq x y z
N MET A 1 -15.97 -3.71 -23.91
CA MET A 1 -15.66 -3.76 -22.47
C MET A 1 -14.33 -4.47 -22.29
N ASN A 2 -13.29 -3.77 -21.87
CA ASN A 2 -11.95 -4.34 -21.73
C ASN A 2 -11.94 -5.27 -20.52
N LYS A 3 -12.01 -6.59 -20.76
CA LYS A 3 -12.10 -7.62 -19.72
C LYS A 3 -10.95 -7.54 -18.69
N HIS A 4 -9.81 -6.98 -19.09
CA HIS A 4 -8.64 -6.81 -18.23
C HIS A 4 -8.79 -5.67 -17.20
N GLY A 5 -9.45 -4.56 -17.55
CA GLY A 5 -9.59 -3.41 -16.64
C GLY A 5 -10.58 -3.65 -15.51
N VAL A 6 -11.58 -4.51 -15.74
CA VAL A 6 -12.56 -4.89 -14.72
C VAL A 6 -11.95 -5.85 -13.70
N VAL A 7 -11.11 -6.78 -14.17
CA VAL A 7 -10.41 -7.73 -13.29
C VAL A 7 -9.41 -7.01 -12.39
N ASP A 8 -8.65 -6.07 -12.94
CA ASP A 8 -7.66 -5.31 -12.18
C ASP A 8 -8.31 -4.45 -11.07
N LEU A 9 -9.39 -3.75 -11.41
CA LEU A 9 -10.14 -2.96 -10.43
C LEU A 9 -10.78 -3.85 -9.33
N ALA A 10 -11.29 -5.03 -9.69
CA ALA A 10 -11.85 -5.97 -8.72
C ALA A 10 -10.80 -6.49 -7.73
N ILE A 11 -9.58 -6.77 -8.19
CA ILE A 11 -8.47 -7.21 -7.34
C ILE A 11 -8.07 -6.10 -6.36
N ILE A 12 -7.93 -4.87 -6.83
CA ILE A 12 -7.55 -3.73 -5.97
C ILE A 12 -8.59 -3.52 -4.87
N VAL A 13 -9.89 -3.52 -5.23
CA VAL A 13 -10.97 -3.36 -4.25
C VAL A 13 -10.96 -4.50 -3.23
N LEU A 14 -10.77 -5.76 -3.68
CA LEU A 14 -10.68 -6.91 -2.79
C LEU A 14 -9.53 -6.76 -1.79
N VAL A 15 -8.35 -6.33 -2.25
CA VAL A 15 -7.18 -6.11 -1.37
C VAL A 15 -7.48 -5.03 -0.33
N VAL A 16 -8.10 -3.92 -0.71
CA VAL A 16 -8.47 -2.84 0.23
C VAL A 16 -9.46 -3.35 1.29
N VAL A 17 -10.50 -4.09 0.87
CA VAL A 17 -11.46 -4.67 1.82
C VAL A 17 -10.76 -5.63 2.77
N CYS A 18 -9.88 -6.50 2.27
CA CYS A 18 -9.10 -7.42 3.10
C CYS A 18 -8.21 -6.67 4.10
N LEU A 19 -7.52 -5.59 3.69
CA LEU A 19 -6.68 -4.80 4.59
C LEU A 19 -7.48 -4.11 5.70
N VAL A 20 -8.63 -3.53 5.36
CA VAL A 20 -9.52 -2.92 6.36
C VAL A 20 -10.04 -3.97 7.33
N PHE A 21 -10.43 -5.14 6.81
CA PHE A 21 -10.94 -6.24 7.64
C PHE A 21 -9.86 -6.81 8.57
N LEU A 22 -8.64 -7.02 8.06
CA LEU A 22 -7.50 -7.48 8.86
C LEU A 22 -7.09 -6.45 9.91
N GLY A 23 -7.05 -5.16 9.56
CA GLY A 23 -6.75 -4.09 10.52
C GLY A 23 -7.79 -4.01 11.64
N TRP A 24 -9.07 -4.16 11.29
CA TRP A 24 -10.14 -4.20 12.28
C TRP A 24 -10.07 -5.44 13.17
N LEU A 25 -9.78 -6.61 12.59
CA LEU A 25 -9.70 -7.88 13.32
C LEU A 25 -8.50 -7.91 14.29
N VAL A 26 -7.35 -7.35 13.89
CA VAL A 26 -6.21 -7.18 14.81
C VAL A 26 -6.56 -6.22 15.94
N ASN A 27 -7.26 -5.12 15.67
CA ASN A 27 -7.67 -4.16 16.70
C ASN A 27 -8.68 -4.74 17.71
N LEU A 28 -9.46 -5.76 17.33
CA LEU A 28 -10.33 -6.47 18.26
C LEU A 28 -9.56 -7.49 19.12
N GLY A 29 -8.54 -8.14 18.55
CA GLY A 29 -7.75 -9.16 19.24
C GLY A 29 -6.75 -8.60 20.26
N THR A 30 -6.41 -7.32 20.19
CA THR A 30 -5.47 -6.67 21.13
C THR A 30 -6.15 -6.01 22.33
N ARG A 31 -7.48 -6.12 22.46
CA ARG A 31 -8.20 -5.58 23.63
C ARG A 31 -8.14 -6.56 24.78
N GLU A 32 -7.35 -6.24 25.79
CA GLU A 32 -7.22 -7.01 27.03
C GLU A 32 -8.27 -6.61 28.07
N CYS A 33 -8.73 -5.35 28.05
CA CYS A 33 -9.70 -4.81 28.99
C CYS A 33 -10.73 -3.88 28.32
N SER A 34 -11.94 -3.83 28.87
CA SER A 34 -13.00 -2.89 28.48
C SER A 34 -13.30 -1.86 29.58
N GLY A 35 -12.99 -2.20 30.84
CA GLY A 35 -13.05 -1.31 31.98
C GLY A 35 -12.08 -1.73 33.07
N ASN A 36 -11.92 -0.88 34.09
CA ASN A 36 -10.95 -1.10 35.17
C ASN A 36 -11.22 -2.39 35.97
N ASN A 37 -12.47 -2.87 35.99
CA ASN A 37 -12.85 -4.10 36.68
C ASN A 37 -12.37 -5.37 35.96
N ASP A 38 -11.94 -5.26 34.70
CA ASP A 38 -11.38 -6.37 33.93
C ASP A 38 -9.88 -6.58 34.26
N CYS A 39 -9.24 -5.61 34.92
CA CYS A 39 -7.84 -5.65 35.33
C CYS A 39 -7.67 -6.02 36.80
N SER A 40 -6.45 -6.41 37.21
CA SER A 40 -6.13 -6.69 38.61
C SER A 40 -6.28 -5.45 39.50
N ASN A 41 -6.44 -5.63 40.83
CA ASN A 41 -6.69 -4.55 41.80
C ASN A 41 -5.60 -3.45 41.85
N ALA A 42 -4.41 -3.69 41.28
CA ALA A 42 -3.30 -2.74 41.21
C ALA A 42 -3.10 -2.15 39.80
N GLN A 43 -4.03 -2.41 38.88
CA GLN A 43 -3.95 -2.04 37.47
C GLN A 43 -5.20 -1.25 37.03
N TYR A 44 -5.07 -0.46 35.98
CA TYR A 44 -6.17 0.26 35.35
C TYR A 44 -6.22 -0.03 33.85
N CYS A 45 -7.41 0.10 33.25
CA CYS A 45 -7.55 -0.10 31.81
C CYS A 45 -7.13 1.17 31.06
N GLY A 46 -6.10 1.06 30.22
CA GLY A 46 -5.60 2.15 29.39
C GLY A 46 -6.52 2.45 28.20
N ALA A 47 -6.31 3.61 27.57
CA ALA A 47 -7.03 4.00 26.34
C ALA A 47 -6.69 3.12 25.12
N ASP A 48 -5.57 2.39 25.22
CA ASP A 48 -5.12 1.35 24.31
C ASP A 48 -5.79 -0.01 24.55
N PHE A 49 -6.73 -0.11 25.51
CA PHE A 49 -7.42 -1.34 25.91
C PHE A 49 -6.50 -2.41 26.52
N SER A 50 -5.36 -2.00 27.08
CA SER A 50 -4.43 -2.88 27.82
C SER A 50 -4.46 -2.54 29.31
N CYS A 51 -4.18 -3.50 30.18
CA CYS A 51 -4.06 -3.25 31.61
C CYS A 51 -2.69 -2.65 31.95
N HIS A 52 -2.66 -1.47 32.57
CA HIS A 52 -1.44 -0.79 33.00
C HIS A 52 -1.36 -0.76 34.53
N ASP A 53 -0.16 -0.90 35.09
CA ASP A 53 0.05 -0.76 36.53
C ASP A 53 -0.22 0.69 36.97
N ILE A 54 -0.93 0.86 38.08
CA ILE A 54 -1.17 2.17 38.66
C ILE A 54 0.19 2.72 39.12
N PRO A 55 0.67 3.85 38.58
CA PRO A 55 1.97 4.37 38.95
C PRO A 55 1.93 4.81 40.42
N ILE A 56 2.59 4.06 41.29
CA ILE A 56 2.98 4.57 42.61
C ILE A 56 3.91 5.74 42.34
N ILE A 57 3.59 6.92 42.88
CA ILE A 57 4.35 8.16 42.66
C ILE A 57 5.66 8.06 43.44
N GLU A 58 6.57 7.23 42.94
CA GLU A 58 7.99 7.29 43.25
C GLU A 58 8.63 7.97 42.06
N LYS A 59 9.20 9.15 42.33
CA LYS A 59 9.81 10.05 41.35
C LYS A 59 10.98 9.37 40.65
N GLU A 60 10.75 8.64 39.57
CA GLU A 60 11.82 8.36 38.62
C GLU A 60 11.36 8.58 37.18
N VAL A 61 12.22 9.29 36.48
CA VAL A 61 12.07 9.86 35.16
C VAL A 61 12.16 8.72 34.13
N LYS A 62 11.17 7.82 34.11
CA LYS A 62 11.04 6.87 33.00
C LYS A 62 10.35 7.58 31.86
N THR A 63 11.14 8.35 31.13
CA THR A 63 10.86 8.75 29.75
C THR A 63 10.42 7.50 29.00
N THR A 64 9.12 7.31 28.85
CA THR A 64 8.55 6.21 28.09
C THR A 64 9.17 6.33 26.69
N GLN A 65 10.10 5.44 26.36
CA GLN A 65 10.67 5.34 25.02
C GLN A 65 9.58 4.81 24.11
N VAL A 66 8.56 5.64 23.84
CA VAL A 66 7.57 5.35 22.82
C VAL A 66 8.36 5.28 21.53
N SER A 67 8.48 4.07 21.00
CA SER A 67 9.26 3.84 19.79
C SER A 67 8.52 4.46 18.60
N LEU A 68 8.88 5.69 18.23
CA LEU A 68 8.35 6.38 17.05
C LEU A 68 8.79 5.74 15.72
N VAL A 69 9.57 4.66 15.78
CA VAL A 69 10.04 3.90 14.61
C VAL A 69 8.86 3.41 13.78
N GLY A 70 7.78 2.92 14.41
CA GLY A 70 6.58 2.46 13.72
C GLY A 70 5.89 3.58 12.91
N PRO A 71 5.45 4.68 13.57
CA PRO A 71 4.87 5.82 12.87
C PRO A 71 5.77 6.44 11.79
N ALA A 72 7.07 6.54 12.05
CA ALA A 72 8.04 7.09 11.10
C ALA A 72 8.18 6.24 9.83
N PHE A 73 8.12 4.91 9.97
CA PHE A 73 8.20 3.99 8.83
C PHE A 73 6.97 4.10 7.91
N ILE A 74 5.78 4.20 8.50
CA ILE A 74 4.53 4.39 7.74
C ILE A 74 4.57 5.71 6.94
N LEU A 75 4.98 6.80 7.59
CA LEU A 75 5.14 8.10 6.93
C LEU A 75 6.20 8.06 5.81
N GLY A 76 7.30 7.36 6.03
CA GLY A 76 8.35 7.16 5.02
C GLY A 76 7.83 6.46 3.77
N ILE A 77 7.11 5.34 3.93
CA ILE A 77 6.53 4.61 2.80
C ILE A 77 5.50 5.46 2.06
N ALA A 78 4.61 6.14 2.79
CA ALA A 78 3.60 7.00 2.18
C ALA A 78 4.24 8.10 1.30
N ALA A 79 5.31 8.73 1.78
CA ALA A 79 6.05 9.73 1.01
C ALA A 79 6.66 9.17 -0.28
N VAL A 80 7.23 7.96 -0.24
CA VAL A 80 7.79 7.29 -1.43
C VAL A 80 6.70 6.96 -2.44
N VAL A 81 5.56 6.42 -1.99
CA VAL A 81 4.43 6.10 -2.87
C VAL A 81 3.90 7.35 -3.56
N VAL A 82 3.70 8.45 -2.81
CA VAL A 82 3.26 9.74 -3.38
C VAL A 82 4.27 10.25 -4.42
N ALA A 83 5.57 10.20 -4.11
CA ALA A 83 6.62 10.62 -5.05
C ALA A 83 6.63 9.79 -6.34
N VAL A 84 6.38 8.48 -6.23
CA VAL A 84 6.30 7.57 -7.37
C VAL A 84 5.05 7.83 -8.23
N ILE A 85 3.88 8.05 -7.62
CA ILE A 85 2.65 8.40 -8.34
C ILE A 85 2.80 9.73 -9.07
N LEU A 86 3.29 10.77 -8.40
CA LEU A 86 3.48 12.10 -9.01
C LEU A 86 4.52 12.09 -10.14
N ARG A 87 5.47 11.16 -10.12
CA ARG A 87 6.46 10.99 -11.19
C ARG A 87 6.10 9.87 -12.18
N TRP A 88 4.94 9.23 -12.02
CA TRP A 88 4.54 8.10 -12.86
C TRP A 88 4.38 8.51 -14.33
N ASP A 89 3.91 9.73 -14.60
CA ASP A 89 3.79 10.26 -15.97
C ASP A 89 5.17 10.46 -16.64
N LYS A 90 6.20 10.84 -15.88
CA LYS A 90 7.56 11.01 -16.40
C LYS A 90 8.31 9.68 -16.52
N ILE A 91 8.10 8.77 -15.58
CA ILE A 91 8.72 7.42 -15.59
C ILE A 91 8.11 6.57 -16.70
N SER A 92 6.78 6.62 -16.89
CA SER A 92 6.09 5.89 -17.95
C SER A 92 6.39 6.44 -19.35
N ALA A 93 6.63 7.76 -19.49
CA ALA A 93 7.10 8.35 -20.74
C ALA A 93 8.52 7.86 -21.14
N GLY A 94 9.38 7.54 -20.16
CA GLY A 94 10.69 6.93 -20.39
C GLY A 94 10.60 5.49 -20.90
N PHE A 95 9.61 4.72 -20.42
CA PHE A 95 9.36 3.34 -20.88
C PHE A 95 8.59 3.28 -22.22
N LYS A 96 7.88 4.34 -22.62
CA LYS A 96 7.10 4.40 -23.87
C LYS A 96 7.91 4.83 -25.12
N LYS A 97 9.24 4.73 -25.09
CA LYS A 97 10.13 4.92 -26.26
C LYS A 97 10.67 3.62 -26.88
N LYS A 98 9.87 2.55 -26.88
CA LYS A 98 10.00 1.43 -27.83
C LYS A 98 8.65 1.06 -28.45
N GLY A 99 7.94 2.06 -28.97
CA GLY A 99 7.02 1.84 -30.07
C GLY A 99 7.84 1.73 -31.36
N GLY A 100 8.01 0.51 -31.87
CA GLY A 100 8.62 0.27 -33.18
C GLY A 100 7.87 1.06 -34.26
N LYS A 101 8.60 1.89 -34.99
CA LYS A 101 8.13 2.48 -36.25
C LYS A 101 7.77 1.33 -37.19
N LYS A 102 6.53 1.29 -37.69
CA LYS A 102 6.21 0.46 -38.86
C LYS A 102 6.99 1.02 -40.05
N PRO A 103 7.76 0.21 -40.80
CA PRO A 103 8.38 0.69 -42.04
C PRO A 103 7.29 0.94 -43.08
N GLU A 104 7.30 2.14 -43.64
CA GLU A 104 6.57 2.53 -44.84
C GLU A 104 7.29 1.88 -46.02
N VAL A 105 6.68 0.85 -46.61
CA VAL A 105 7.24 0.13 -47.78
C VAL A 105 6.78 0.85 -49.04
N TYR A 106 7.73 1.56 -49.66
CA TYR A 106 7.59 2.18 -50.98
C TYR A 106 7.74 1.07 -52.04
N TYR A 107 6.68 0.79 -52.80
CA TYR A 107 6.78 -0.09 -53.97
C TYR A 107 7.12 0.76 -55.19
N GLU A 108 8.42 0.88 -55.44
CA GLU A 108 8.97 1.31 -56.73
C GLU A 108 8.98 0.11 -57.68
N GLY A 109 8.63 0.35 -58.95
CA GLY A 109 8.25 -0.67 -59.92
C GLY A 109 9.28 -1.78 -60.16
N VAL A 110 8.76 -2.96 -60.47
CA VAL A 110 9.49 -3.97 -61.22
C VAL A 110 8.62 -4.45 -62.37
N ASP A 111 9.12 -4.11 -63.54
CA ASP A 111 8.70 -4.52 -64.87
C ASP A 111 8.54 -6.04 -65.06
N GLN A 112 7.56 -6.38 -65.90
CA GLN A 112 7.64 -7.33 -67.01
C GLN A 112 8.31 -8.69 -66.75
N ILE A 113 7.53 -9.75 -66.51
CA ILE A 113 7.83 -11.07 -67.11
C ILE A 113 6.55 -11.73 -67.63
N LYS A 114 6.43 -11.74 -68.95
CA LYS A 114 5.61 -12.66 -69.74
C LYS A 114 6.03 -14.11 -69.47
N THR A 115 5.08 -15.00 -69.25
CA THR A 115 5.21 -16.40 -69.74
C THR A 115 3.85 -16.93 -70.15
N ASN A 116 3.76 -17.27 -71.43
CA ASN A 116 2.73 -18.10 -72.04
C ASN A 116 2.70 -19.48 -71.37
N PHE A 117 1.52 -19.96 -71.02
CA PHE A 117 1.02 -21.33 -71.28
C PHE A 117 -0.47 -21.38 -70.97
#